data_AF-A0AAF0TZB7-F1
#
_entry.id   AF-A0AAF0TZB7-F1
#
_cell.length_a   1.000
_cell.length_b   1.000
_cell.length_c   1.000
_cell.angle_alpha   90.00
_cell.angle_beta   90.00
_cell.angle_gamma   90.00
#
_symmetry.space_group_name_H-M   'P 1'
#
loop_
_entity.id
_entity.type
_entity.pdbx_description
1 polymer ?
#
loop_
_entity_poly.entity_id
_entity_poly.type
_entity_poly.pdbx_seq_one_letter_code
_entity_poly.pdbx_strand_id
1 'polypeptide(L)'
;MKNYLLHSSYMYFDSNGGTHEVDLEEVHATKPDPLSSHTMSLIDGINQSEVRRRALILFCITHLNKNAKSLYKLLADMQKRTDPWFYVKDAYLLSIDRKGLDVLGKVLGPIRSDGSREYQWREFRIAFREEAHTVETFCRQLVEMEEESLKSISNFSGI
;
A
#
# COMPACT_ATOMS: atom_id res chain seq x y z
N MET A 1 12.37 -16.38 42.08
CA MET A 1 12.39 -14.93 41.76
C MET A 1 11.96 -14.76 40.31
N LYS A 2 10.83 -14.07 40.06
CA LYS A 2 10.49 -13.62 38.71
C LYS A 2 11.17 -12.28 38.51
N ASN A 3 12.16 -12.21 37.63
CA ASN A 3 12.74 -10.96 37.19
C ASN A 3 11.72 -10.27 36.28
N TYR A 4 11.04 -9.26 36.80
CA TYR A 4 10.25 -8.37 35.98
C TYR A 4 11.21 -7.35 35.36
N LEU A 5 11.31 -7.34 34.03
CA LEU A 5 11.91 -6.23 33.31
C LEU A 5 11.03 -5.00 33.59
N LEU A 6 11.55 -4.04 34.36
CA LEU A 6 10.93 -2.74 34.55
C LEU A 6 11.16 -1.96 33.24
N HIS A 7 10.12 -1.84 32.41
CA HIS A 7 10.22 -1.11 31.15
C HIS A 7 10.12 0.39 31.44
N SER A 8 11.22 1.13 31.24
CA SER A 8 11.28 2.58 31.48
C SER A 8 11.01 3.44 30.24
N SER A 9 11.07 2.85 29.04
CA SER A 9 10.86 3.55 27.76
C SER A 9 10.66 2.54 26.62
N TYR A 10 9.77 2.83 25.66
CA TYR A 10 9.66 2.11 24.39
C TYR A 10 10.08 3.00 23.22
N MET A 11 10.76 2.42 22.23
CA MET A 11 11.11 3.08 20.98
C MET A 11 10.58 2.29 19.79
N TYR A 12 10.00 3.00 18.83
CA TYR A 12 9.59 2.48 17.54
C TYR A 12 10.56 2.96 16.46
N PHE A 13 11.00 2.04 15.60
CA PHE A 13 11.80 2.33 14.43
C PHE A 13 10.95 2.14 13.18
N ASP A 14 10.84 3.18 12.35
CA ASP A 14 10.09 3.09 11.10
C ASP A 14 10.94 2.56 9.94
N SER A 15 10.27 2.19 8.84
CA SER A 15 10.93 1.68 7.63
C SER A 15 11.80 2.73 6.91
N ASN A 16 11.67 4.01 7.26
CA ASN A 16 12.47 5.11 6.73
C ASN A 16 13.71 5.41 7.60
N GLY A 17 13.96 4.61 8.64
CA GLY A 17 15.08 4.77 9.57
C GLY A 17 14.85 5.82 10.67
N GLY A 18 13.62 6.32 10.82
CA GLY A 18 13.22 7.18 11.91
C GLY A 18 13.14 6.43 13.24
N THR A 19 13.43 7.13 14.33
CA THR A 19 13.32 6.60 15.70
C THR A 19 12.33 7.48 16.47
N HIS A 20 11.34 6.84 17.08
CA HIS A 20 10.23 7.52 17.75
C HIS A 20 10.09 6.97 19.17
N GLU A 21 10.16 7.85 20.17
CA GLU A 21 9.84 7.49 21.54
C GLU A 21 8.32 7.35 21.69
N VAL A 22 7.87 6.31 22.39
CA VAL A 22 6.45 5.98 22.52
C VAL A 22 6.04 6.09 23.98
N ASP A 23 4.90 6.73 24.22
CA ASP A 23 4.30 6.82 25.55
C ASP A 23 3.93 5.42 26.06
N LEU A 24 4.41 5.08 27.26
CA LEU A 24 4.13 3.80 27.92
C LEU A 24 2.62 3.60 28.13
N GLU A 25 1.88 4.66 28.47
CA GLU A 25 0.43 4.55 28.69
C GLU A 25 -0.29 4.20 27.39
N GLU A 26 0.13 4.77 26.26
CA GLU A 26 -0.42 4.46 24.93
C GLU A 26 -0.10 3.02 24.52
N VAL A 27 1.12 2.55 24.74
CA VAL A 27 1.51 1.16 24.47
C VAL A 27 0.65 0.18 25.27
N HIS A 28 0.41 0.46 26.55
CA HIS A 28 -0.39 -0.40 27.41
C HIS A 28 -1.89 -0.36 27.09
N ALA A 29 -2.41 0.78 26.61
CA ALA A 29 -3.81 0.91 26.19
C ALA A 29 -4.07 0.29 24.80
N THR A 30 -3.03 0.17 23.97
CA THR A 30 -3.14 -0.31 22.59
C THR A 30 -3.22 -1.84 22.53
N LYS A 31 -4.11 -2.33 21.67
CA LYS A 31 -4.22 -3.76 21.37
C LYS A 31 -3.44 -4.09 20.09
N PRO A 32 -2.85 -5.29 19.99
CA PRO A 32 -2.29 -5.78 18.73
C PRO A 32 -3.31 -5.71 17.61
N ASP A 33 -2.83 -5.56 16.38
CA ASP A 33 -3.70 -5.60 15.22
C ASP A 33 -4.44 -6.95 15.14
N PRO A 34 -5.76 -6.98 14.91
CA PRO A 34 -6.53 -8.22 14.91
C PRO A 34 -6.12 -9.21 13.81
N LEU A 35 -5.41 -8.75 12.77
CA LEU A 35 -4.89 -9.61 11.71
C LEU A 35 -3.50 -10.18 12.01
N SER A 36 -2.84 -9.75 13.09
CA SER A 36 -1.41 -10.02 13.34
C SER A 36 -1.01 -11.49 13.30
N SER A 37 -1.88 -12.39 13.78
CA SER A 37 -1.62 -13.83 13.80
C SER A 37 -1.69 -14.50 12.42
N HIS A 38 -2.25 -13.82 11.42
CA HIS A 38 -2.45 -14.31 10.05
C HIS A 38 -1.64 -13.49 9.02
N THR A 39 -0.99 -12.41 9.43
CA THR A 39 -0.27 -11.49 8.55
C THR A 39 0.69 -12.20 7.60
N MET A 40 1.57 -13.06 8.13
CA MET A 40 2.58 -13.72 7.32
C MET A 40 1.97 -14.67 6.28
N SER A 41 0.97 -15.48 6.67
CA SER A 41 0.33 -16.42 5.75
C SER A 41 -0.51 -15.71 4.68
N LEU A 42 -1.16 -14.61 5.02
CA LEU A 42 -1.89 -13.78 4.05
C LEU A 42 -0.93 -13.12 3.05
N ILE A 43 0.18 -12.56 3.52
CA ILE A 43 1.20 -11.95 2.66
C ILE A 43 1.80 -12.99 1.72
N ASP A 44 2.22 -14.14 2.24
CA ASP A 44 2.81 -15.21 1.44
C ASP A 44 1.82 -15.73 0.40
N GLY A 45 0.57 -15.99 0.79
CA GLY A 45 -0.48 -16.48 -0.12
C GLY A 45 -0.80 -15.49 -1.24
N ILE A 46 -0.88 -14.20 -0.94
CA ILE A 46 -1.12 -13.14 -1.93
C ILE A 46 0.09 -13.01 -2.86
N ASN A 47 1.31 -12.95 -2.32
CA ASN A 47 2.52 -12.75 -3.12
C ASN A 47 2.87 -13.95 -4.00
N GLN A 48 2.56 -15.18 -3.58
CA GLN A 48 2.82 -16.38 -4.38
C GLN A 48 1.79 -16.54 -5.51
N SER A 49 0.58 -16.01 -5.35
CA SER A 49 -0.47 -16.08 -6.38
C SER A 49 -0.26 -15.03 -7.48
N GLU A 50 -0.04 -15.49 -8.72
CA GLU A 50 0.11 -14.59 -9.87
C GLU A 50 -1.14 -13.73 -10.11
N VAL A 51 -2.33 -14.32 -9.95
CA VAL A 51 -3.61 -13.60 -10.09
C VAL A 51 -3.72 -12.48 -9.06
N ARG A 52 -3.31 -12.74 -7.81
CA ARG A 52 -3.32 -11.73 -6.74
C ARG A 52 -2.24 -10.66 -6.96
N ARG A 53 -1.04 -11.01 -7.43
CA ARG A 53 -0.04 -9.99 -7.82
C ARG A 53 -0.55 -9.08 -8.93
N ARG A 54 -1.30 -9.61 -9.91
CA ARG A 54 -1.96 -8.78 -10.94
C ARG A 54 -3.01 -7.84 -10.33
N ALA A 55 -3.79 -8.30 -9.36
CA ALA A 55 -4.70 -7.43 -8.61
C ALA A 55 -3.95 -6.28 -7.88
N LEU A 56 -2.82 -6.57 -7.23
CA LEU A 56 -1.98 -5.54 -6.62
C LEU A 56 -1.47 -4.50 -7.62
N ILE A 57 -1.11 -4.92 -8.85
CA ILE A 57 -0.75 -4.01 -9.94
C ILE A 57 -1.93 -3.08 -10.25
N LEU A 58 -3.15 -3.63 -10.38
CA LEU A 58 -4.36 -2.82 -10.64
C LEU A 58 -4.60 -1.83 -9.49
N PHE A 59 -4.41 -2.25 -8.24
CA PHE A 59 -4.54 -1.33 -7.10
C PHE A 59 -3.56 -0.17 -7.18
N CYS A 60 -2.29 -0.43 -7.51
CA CYS A 60 -1.29 0.62 -7.69
C CYS A 60 -1.70 1.61 -8.79
N ILE A 61 -2.16 1.10 -9.94
CA ILE A 61 -2.63 1.92 -11.07
C ILE A 61 -3.82 2.79 -10.64
N THR A 62 -4.84 2.20 -10.02
CA THR A 62 -6.04 2.92 -9.59
C THR A 62 -5.73 3.94 -8.50
N HIS A 63 -4.83 3.62 -7.55
CA HIS A 63 -4.36 4.54 -6.51
C HIS A 63 -3.63 5.74 -7.13
N LEU A 64 -2.68 5.49 -8.03
CA LEU A 64 -1.95 6.54 -8.76
C LEU A 64 -2.89 7.40 -9.59
N ASN A 65 -3.88 6.82 -10.28
CA ASN A 65 -4.86 7.57 -11.08
C ASN A 65 -5.76 8.46 -10.23
N LYS A 66 -6.25 7.98 -9.08
CA LYS A 66 -7.04 8.78 -8.13
C LYS A 66 -6.24 9.99 -7.65
N ASN A 67 -4.98 9.80 -7.30
CA ASN A 67 -4.10 10.87 -6.83
C ASN A 67 -3.65 11.82 -7.95
N ALA A 68 -3.43 11.30 -9.17
CA ALA A 68 -3.09 12.10 -10.34
C ALA A 68 -4.22 13.05 -10.71
N LYS A 69 -5.49 12.62 -10.68
CA LYS A 69 -6.65 13.52 -10.88
C LYS A 69 -6.69 14.67 -9.87
N SER A 70 -6.26 14.43 -8.62
CA SER A 70 -6.12 15.46 -7.60
C SER A 70 -4.99 16.46 -7.92
N LEU A 71 -3.84 15.95 -8.37
CA LEU A 71 -2.66 16.75 -8.77
C LEU A 71 -2.87 17.55 -10.06
N TYR A 72 -3.53 16.99 -11.09
CA TYR A 72 -3.84 17.70 -12.33
C TYR A 72 -4.82 18.86 -12.12
N LYS A 73 -5.66 18.80 -11.08
CA LYS A 73 -6.51 19.92 -10.67
C LYS A 73 -5.70 21.06 -10.02
N LEU A 74 -4.51 20.76 -9.49
CA LEU A 74 -3.56 21.72 -8.90
C LEU A 74 -2.49 22.22 -9.89
N LEU A 75 -2.19 21.46 -10.95
CA LEU A 75 -1.06 21.71 -11.87
C LEU A 75 -1.50 22.07 -13.30
N ALA A 76 -2.56 22.86 -13.45
CA ALA A 76 -3.03 23.35 -14.74
C ALA A 76 -2.00 24.20 -15.52
N ASP A 77 -0.86 24.56 -14.92
CA ASP A 77 0.18 25.39 -15.54
C ASP A 77 1.35 24.62 -16.17
N MET A 78 1.50 23.31 -15.97
CA MET A 78 2.58 22.53 -16.61
C MET A 78 2.13 21.77 -17.85
N GLN A 79 1.59 22.52 -18.80
CA GLN A 79 1.31 22.05 -20.15
C GLN A 79 2.59 22.09 -20.99
N LYS A 80 3.37 21.00 -20.94
CA LYS A 80 4.22 20.43 -22.02
C LYS A 80 5.25 19.47 -21.39
N ARG A 81 5.15 18.18 -21.73
CA ARG A 81 5.94 17.02 -21.27
C ARG A 81 5.41 16.38 -19.98
N THR A 82 4.62 15.31 -20.13
CA THR A 82 4.91 13.97 -19.61
C THR A 82 3.64 13.11 -19.77
N ASP A 83 3.79 11.94 -20.40
CA ASP A 83 2.76 10.90 -20.46
C ASP A 83 2.15 10.64 -19.07
N PRO A 84 0.82 10.77 -18.88
CA PRO A 84 0.16 10.64 -17.57
C PRO A 84 0.14 9.22 -16.99
N TRP A 85 0.67 8.24 -17.70
CA TRP A 85 0.50 6.84 -17.35
C TRP A 85 1.69 6.36 -16.54
N PHE A 86 1.54 6.34 -15.22
CA PHE A 86 2.41 5.54 -14.36
C PHE A 86 2.21 4.07 -14.71
N TYR A 87 3.08 3.53 -15.56
CA TYR A 87 3.06 2.11 -15.89
C TYR A 87 3.58 1.31 -14.69
N VAL A 88 2.75 0.43 -14.15
CA VAL A 88 3.12 -0.48 -13.07
C VAL A 88 3.39 -1.84 -13.68
N LYS A 89 4.63 -2.33 -13.57
CA LYS A 89 5.07 -3.58 -14.19
C LYS A 89 4.85 -4.81 -13.31
N ASP A 90 4.96 -4.62 -11.99
CA ASP A 90 4.86 -5.69 -11.00
C ASP A 90 4.48 -5.10 -9.64
N ALA A 91 4.00 -5.94 -8.71
CA ALA A 91 3.66 -5.52 -7.36
C ALA A 91 3.74 -6.67 -6.35
N TYR A 92 4.15 -6.32 -5.12
CA TYR A 92 4.18 -7.23 -3.98
C TYR A 92 3.51 -6.57 -2.76
N LEU A 93 2.81 -7.36 -1.96
CA LEU A 93 2.29 -6.95 -0.67
C LEU A 93 3.43 -7.01 0.36
N LEU A 94 3.69 -5.91 1.06
CA LEU A 94 4.73 -5.81 2.08
C LEU A 94 4.19 -6.05 3.48
N SER A 95 3.09 -5.37 3.81
CA SER A 95 2.43 -5.45 5.11
C SER A 95 0.93 -5.27 4.98
N ILE A 96 0.23 -5.76 6.00
CA ILE A 96 -1.20 -5.56 6.20
C ILE A 96 -1.46 -5.18 7.64
N ASP A 97 -2.51 -4.40 7.84
CA ASP A 97 -3.13 -4.16 9.13
C ASP A 97 -4.65 -4.02 8.91
N ARG A 98 -5.40 -3.80 9.99
CA ARG A 98 -6.86 -3.65 9.88
C ARG A 98 -7.32 -2.49 8.99
N LYS A 99 -6.48 -1.50 8.73
CA LYS A 99 -6.82 -0.31 7.93
C LYS A 99 -6.48 -0.46 6.45
N GLY A 100 -5.69 -1.45 6.04
CA GLY A 100 -5.34 -1.61 4.63
C GLY A 100 -4.09 -2.42 4.34
N LEU A 101 -3.49 -2.10 3.19
CA LEU A 101 -2.38 -2.80 2.57
C LEU A 101 -1.24 -1.81 2.29
N ASP A 102 -0.01 -2.24 2.53
CA ASP A 102 1.19 -1.57 2.01
C ASP A 102 1.73 -2.39 0.84
N VAL A 103 1.74 -1.79 -0.35
CA VAL A 103 2.08 -2.48 -1.61
C VAL A 103 3.32 -1.86 -2.22
N LEU A 104 4.32 -2.69 -2.53
CA LEU A 104 5.51 -2.31 -3.28
C LEU A 104 5.24 -2.46 -4.78
N GLY A 105 4.95 -1.36 -5.46
CA GLY A 105 4.72 -1.32 -6.91
C GLY A 105 5.99 -0.97 -7.69
N LYS A 106 6.24 -1.69 -8.79
CA LYS A 106 7.33 -1.40 -9.73
C LYS A 106 6.85 -0.42 -10.79
N VAL A 107 7.08 0.86 -10.57
CA VAL A 107 6.53 1.96 -11.39
C VAL A 107 7.58 2.53 -12.33
N LEU A 108 7.18 2.86 -13.55
CA LEU A 108 8.06 3.55 -14.49
C LEU A 108 8.38 4.97 -14.00
N GLY A 109 9.65 5.20 -13.67
CA GLY A 109 10.15 6.46 -13.13
C GLY A 109 10.10 7.64 -14.13
N PRO A 110 10.51 8.83 -13.67
CA PRO A 110 10.59 10.01 -14.51
C PRO A 110 11.64 9.85 -15.62
N ILE A 111 11.51 10.67 -16.66
CA ILE A 111 12.51 10.76 -17.73
C ILE A 111 13.81 11.33 -17.14
N ARG A 112 14.92 10.62 -17.37
CA ARG A 112 16.26 11.05 -16.98
C ARG A 112 16.83 12.04 -18.02
N SER A 113 17.97 12.64 -17.70
CA SER A 113 18.63 13.62 -18.58
C SER A 113 19.02 13.08 -19.97
N ASP A 114 19.22 11.77 -20.08
CA ASP A 114 19.53 11.05 -21.32
C ASP A 114 18.27 10.63 -22.11
N GLY A 115 17.07 10.99 -21.65
CA GLY A 115 15.80 10.60 -22.26
C GLY A 115 15.33 9.19 -21.88
N SER A 116 16.12 8.41 -21.15
CA SER A 116 15.75 7.07 -20.68
C SER A 116 14.77 7.13 -19.50
N ARG A 117 14.08 6.02 -19.26
CA ARG A 117 13.24 5.80 -18.08
C ARG A 117 13.55 4.43 -17.50
N GLU A 118 13.56 4.35 -16.18
CA GLU A 118 13.79 3.10 -15.46
C GLU A 118 12.63 2.82 -14.53
N TYR A 119 12.37 1.54 -14.31
CA TYR A 119 11.42 1.11 -13.30
C TYR A 119 12.01 1.27 -11.90
N GLN A 120 11.24 1.86 -11.00
CA GLN A 120 11.57 2.07 -9.60
C GLN A 120 10.54 1.38 -8.73
N TRP A 121 10.99 0.72 -7.66
CA TRP A 121 10.10 0.22 -6.62
C TRP A 121 9.64 1.38 -5.74
N ARG A 122 8.33 1.47 -5.48
CA ARG A 122 7.72 2.49 -4.63
C ARG A 122 6.65 1.85 -3.76
N GLU A 123 6.58 2.28 -2.51
CA GLU A 123 5.58 1.83 -1.55
C GLU A 123 4.29 2.67 -1.67
N PHE A 124 3.15 1.99 -1.62
CA PHE A 124 1.83 2.59 -1.69
C PHE A 124 0.97 2.09 -0.52
N ARG A 125 0.42 3.03 0.24
CA ARG A 125 -0.61 2.73 1.23
C ARG A 125 -1.99 2.72 0.57
N ILE A 126 -2.60 1.54 0.49
CA ILE A 126 -3.94 1.38 -0.04
C ILE A 126 -4.88 1.07 1.12
N ALA A 127 -5.69 2.07 1.49
CA ALA A 127 -6.63 1.96 2.60
C ALA A 127 -7.86 1.13 2.21
N PHE A 128 -8.35 0.36 3.18
CA PHE A 128 -9.68 -0.22 3.15
C PHE A 128 -10.76 0.85 3.33
N ARG A 129 -11.99 0.53 2.92
CA ARG A 129 -13.14 1.41 3.13
C ARG A 129 -13.53 1.47 4.60
N GLU A 130 -13.42 0.33 5.28
CA GLU A 130 -13.67 0.17 6.71
C GLU A 130 -12.57 -0.68 7.35
N GLU A 131 -12.38 -0.60 8.67
CA GLU A 131 -11.38 -1.44 9.34
C GLU A 131 -11.78 -2.93 9.27
N ALA A 132 -10.86 -3.78 8.83
CA ALA A 132 -10.99 -5.22 8.77
C ALA A 132 -10.56 -5.85 10.11
N HIS A 133 -11.53 -6.20 10.96
CA HIS A 133 -11.24 -6.81 12.27
C HIS A 133 -11.12 -8.34 12.24
N THR A 134 -11.38 -8.98 11.09
CA THR A 134 -11.25 -10.43 10.91
C THR A 134 -10.66 -10.75 9.54
N VAL A 135 -10.05 -11.94 9.41
CA VAL A 135 -9.54 -12.45 8.12
C VAL A 135 -10.65 -12.51 7.07
N GLU A 136 -11.88 -12.85 7.47
CA GLU A 136 -13.04 -12.85 6.58
C GLU A 136 -13.33 -11.45 6.02
N THR A 137 -13.40 -10.43 6.90
CA THR A 137 -13.63 -9.05 6.46
C THR A 137 -12.49 -8.51 5.61
N PHE A 138 -11.25 -8.91 5.90
CA PHE A 138 -10.07 -8.60 5.08
C PHE A 138 -10.22 -9.19 3.66
N CYS A 139 -10.50 -10.50 3.56
CA CYS A 139 -10.63 -11.18 2.28
C CYS A 139 -11.80 -10.64 1.46
N ARG A 140 -12.94 -10.33 2.10
CA ARG A 140 -14.09 -9.69 1.45
C ARG A 140 -13.70 -8.35 0.85
N GLN A 141 -13.10 -7.45 1.64
CA GLN A 141 -12.71 -6.13 1.15
C GLN A 141 -11.65 -6.21 0.04
N LEU A 142 -10.72 -7.16 0.12
CA LEU A 142 -9.74 -7.39 -0.94
C LEU A 142 -10.42 -7.70 -2.29
N VAL A 143 -11.41 -8.58 -2.29
CA VAL A 143 -12.18 -8.92 -3.50
C VAL A 143 -13.02 -7.75 -4.00
N GLU A 144 -13.68 -7.02 -3.11
CA GLU A 144 -14.45 -5.82 -3.47
C GLU A 144 -13.56 -4.77 -4.14
N MET A 145 -12.36 -4.52 -3.59
CA MET A 145 -11.37 -3.63 -4.17
C MET A 145 -10.89 -4.08 -5.55
N GLU A 146 -10.74 -5.40 -5.78
CA GLU A 146 -10.39 -5.96 -7.09
C GLU A 146 -11.46 -5.64 -8.13
N GLU A 147 -12.72 -5.89 -7.80
CA GLU A 147 -13.85 -5.57 -8.67
C GLU A 147 -13.95 -4.07 -8.97
N GLU A 148 -13.79 -3.22 -7.96
CA GLU A 148 -13.79 -1.76 -8.13
C GLU A 148 -12.64 -1.28 -9.02
N SER A 149 -11.45 -1.86 -8.86
CA SER A 149 -10.27 -1.51 -9.66
C SER A 149 -10.47 -1.90 -11.12
N LEU A 150 -11.01 -3.09 -11.39
CA LEU A 150 -11.37 -3.54 -12.73
C LEU A 150 -12.40 -2.63 -13.40
N LYS A 151 -13.50 -2.31 -12.69
CA LYS A 151 -14.54 -1.37 -13.18
C LYS A 151 -13.96 0.01 -13.47
N SER A 152 -13.02 0.47 -12.65
CA SER A 152 -12.37 1.77 -12.86
C SER A 152 -11.59 1.78 -14.17
N ILE A 153 -10.88 0.70 -14.49
CA ILE A 153 -10.02 0.58 -15.69
C ILE A 153 -10.84 0.34 -16.96
N SER A 154 -11.91 -0.46 -16.92
CA SER A 154 -12.79 -0.66 -18.08
C SER A 154 -13.40 0.65 -18.56
N ASN A 155 -13.80 1.51 -17.62
CA ASN A 155 -14.30 2.84 -17.92
C ASN A 155 -13.26 3.77 -18.58
N PHE A 156 -11.96 3.49 -18.42
CA PHE A 156 -10.89 4.22 -19.12
C PHE A 156 -10.53 3.60 -20.47
N SER A 157 -10.70 2.29 -20.65
CA SER A 157 -10.32 1.60 -21.89
C SER A 157 -11.41 1.63 -22.97
N GLY A 158 -12.64 2.08 -22.65
CA GLY A 158 -13.73 2.13 -23.62
C GLY A 158 -14.14 0.76 -24.17
N ILE A 159 -13.89 -0.31 -23.39
CA ILE A 159 -14.30 -1.70 -23.67
C ILE A 159 -15.49 -2.00 -22.76
#